data_AF-A0A6G8DHG2-F1
#
_entry.id   AF-A0A6G8DHG2-F1
#
_cell.length_a   1.000
_cell.length_b   1.000
_cell.length_c   1.000
_cell.angle_alpha   90.00
_cell.angle_beta   90.00
_cell.angle_gamma   90.00
#
_symmetry.space_group_name_H-M   'P 1'
#
loop_
_entity.id
_entity.type
_entity.pdbx_description
1 polymer ?
#
loop_
_entity_poly.entity_id
_entity_poly.type
_entity_poly.pdbx_seq_one_letter_code
_entity_poly.pdbx_strand_id
1 'polypeptide(L)'
;MSNWITVCEFPLQQDLSALAAFIQRHQLPLRISEENNRQRVASLAPQLVQPMQQLLERWQAGQVDLSQLTVHVYDENPAASAQETATSAAESGVGEHQPQGRDTADDVADSADAGRGPAAAFTVIPQWPLRQTPVCLVLIALCFIGWLLLRQGWIEALVIFPQRDGGFDMSGSSLAWHLSRGEFWRLWTPAIIHFSLPHALFNSLGIWIVGRSLEARAGSGWFALLVLLSAPVSNLAQYLWSPQTLFGGMSGVVYALVGAALVIQRWQPQWRDVPASLIWLAVVWLLVCMLGVVDYFIAGGIANAAHIGGFAVGLILGLLFCVAGGGRRYFSGNVAEAVGTGPTHKIF
;
A
#
# COMPACT_ATOMS: atom_id res chain seq x y z
N MET A 1 6.69 7.67 22.51
CA MET A 1 6.20 8.98 22.05
C MET A 1 7.31 9.57 21.19
N SER A 2 7.06 9.90 19.92
CA SER A 2 8.09 10.50 19.07
C SER A 2 8.34 11.94 19.54
N ASN A 3 9.54 12.25 20.03
CA ASN A 3 9.90 13.58 20.52
C ASN A 3 10.13 14.52 19.32
N TRP A 4 9.12 15.32 18.99
CA TRP A 4 9.24 16.39 18.00
C TRP A 4 10.00 17.57 18.61
N ILE A 5 11.07 18.01 17.93
CA ILE A 5 11.88 19.17 18.34
C ILE A 5 11.38 20.39 17.58
N THR A 6 11.03 21.46 18.30
CA THR A 6 10.62 22.73 17.67
C THR A 6 11.80 23.33 16.89
N VAL A 7 11.55 23.70 15.64
CA VAL A 7 12.47 24.48 14.82
C VAL A 7 12.16 25.96 14.96
N CYS A 8 10.91 26.36 14.73
CA CYS A 8 10.46 27.74 14.85
C CYS A 8 8.94 27.84 15.01
N GLU A 9 8.45 29.01 15.41
CA GLU A 9 7.03 29.29 15.62
C GLU A 9 6.62 30.60 14.94
N PHE A 10 5.43 30.60 14.34
CA PHE A 10 4.86 31.69 13.57
C PHE A 10 3.48 32.11 14.13
N PRO A 11 3.04 33.36 13.93
CA PRO A 11 1.65 33.77 14.17
C PRO A 11 0.66 32.98 13.29
N LEU A 12 -0.58 32.77 13.76
CA LEU A 12 -1.60 32.05 12.99
C LEU A 12 -1.95 32.70 11.65
N GLN A 13 -1.77 34.02 11.54
CA GLN A 13 -2.11 34.78 10.34
C GLN A 13 -1.01 34.73 9.27
N GLN A 14 0.16 34.18 9.59
CA GLN A 14 1.25 34.10 8.64
C GLN A 14 1.00 32.96 7.64
N ASP A 15 1.08 33.29 6.35
CA ASP A 15 0.96 32.29 5.29
C ASP A 15 2.25 31.46 5.21
N LEU A 16 2.16 30.18 5.56
CA LEU A 16 3.25 29.22 5.44
C LEU A 16 3.13 28.33 4.20
N SER A 17 2.30 28.66 3.23
CA SER A 17 2.09 27.84 2.02
C SER A 17 3.38 27.62 1.23
N ALA A 18 4.24 28.64 1.11
CA ALA A 18 5.54 28.52 0.47
C ALA A 18 6.48 27.55 1.21
N LEU A 19 6.45 27.58 2.55
CA LEU A 19 7.21 26.67 3.39
C LEU A 19 6.66 25.24 3.34
N ALA A 20 5.34 25.08 3.38
CA ALA A 20 4.69 23.78 3.22
C ALA A 20 5.06 23.15 1.86
N ALA A 21 5.03 23.94 0.79
CA ALA A 21 5.45 23.51 -0.54
C ALA A 21 6.94 23.15 -0.59
N PHE A 22 7.81 23.89 0.11
CA PHE A 22 9.23 23.59 0.20
C PHE A 22 9.51 22.28 0.95
N ILE A 23 8.89 22.09 2.12
CA ILE A 23 8.98 20.87 2.94
C ILE A 23 8.52 19.67 2.12
N GLN A 24 7.40 19.82 1.40
CA GLN A 24 6.82 18.76 0.59
C GLN A 24 7.70 18.43 -0.62
N ARG A 25 8.20 19.45 -1.33
CA ARG A 25 9.04 19.29 -2.53
C ARG A 25 10.32 18.52 -2.24
N HIS A 26 10.93 18.81 -1.09
CA HIS A 26 12.21 18.23 -0.68
C HIS A 26 12.07 17.08 0.33
N GLN A 27 10.84 16.61 0.57
CA GLN A 27 10.51 15.51 1.50
C GLN A 27 11.18 15.64 2.88
N LEU A 28 11.27 16.86 3.39
CA LEU A 28 11.95 17.13 4.65
C LEU A 28 11.15 16.54 5.82
N PRO A 29 11.80 15.94 6.83
CA PRO A 29 11.15 15.38 8.02
C PRO A 29 10.70 16.50 8.99
N LEU A 30 9.92 17.43 8.47
CA LEU A 30 9.35 18.60 9.14
C LEU A 30 7.82 18.49 9.12
N ARG A 31 7.19 18.97 10.19
CA ARG A 31 5.74 19.08 10.31
C ARG A 31 5.38 20.49 10.72
N ILE A 32 4.30 21.01 10.15
CA ILE A 32 3.61 22.21 10.63
C ILE A 32 2.40 21.75 11.44
N SER A 33 2.26 22.23 12.68
CA SER A 33 1.09 22.02 13.54
C SER A 33 0.58 23.34 14.10
N GLU A 34 -0.71 23.42 14.41
CA GLU A 34 -1.28 24.56 15.13
C GLU A 34 -1.47 24.18 16.59
N GLU A 35 -0.70 24.82 17.48
CA GLU A 35 -0.67 24.55 18.91
C GLU A 35 -0.61 25.88 19.66
N ASN A 36 -1.39 26.04 20.74
CA ASN A 36 -1.36 27.23 21.61
C ASN A 36 -1.48 28.58 20.85
N ASN A 37 -2.38 28.66 19.87
CA ASN A 37 -2.63 29.86 19.08
C ASN A 37 -1.43 30.33 18.23
N ARG A 38 -0.52 29.41 17.87
CA ARG A 38 0.62 29.63 16.96
C ARG A 38 0.76 28.48 15.97
N GLN A 39 1.39 28.74 14.82
CA GLN A 39 1.83 27.70 13.91
C GLN A 39 3.26 27.28 14.29
N ARG A 40 3.47 25.99 14.56
CA ARG A 40 4.73 25.41 15.01
C ARG A 40 5.31 24.53 13.92
N VAL A 41 6.58 24.77 13.58
CA VAL A 41 7.36 23.90 12.70
C VAL A 41 8.28 23.05 13.55
N ALA A 42 8.18 21.73 13.44
CA ALA A 42 8.95 20.80 14.24
C ALA A 42 9.57 19.68 13.38
N SER A 43 10.72 19.16 13.80
CA SER A 43 11.41 18.04 13.15
C SER A 43 11.61 16.86 14.08
N LEU A 44 11.68 15.65 13.51
CA LEU A 44 12.15 14.44 14.18
C LEU A 44 13.67 14.23 14.05
N ALA A 45 14.36 15.07 13.26
CA ALA A 45 15.80 14.97 13.01
C ALA A 45 16.54 16.14 13.70
N PRO A 46 17.24 15.92 14.84
CA PRO A 46 17.94 16.98 15.56
C PRO A 46 18.95 17.77 14.72
N GLN A 47 19.66 17.08 13.82
CA GLN A 47 20.65 17.66 12.91
C GLN A 47 20.06 18.68 11.92
N LEU A 48 18.76 18.58 11.63
CA LEU A 48 18.08 19.47 10.69
C LEU A 48 17.61 20.78 11.36
N VAL A 49 17.53 20.81 12.69
CA VAL A 49 16.94 21.93 13.45
C VAL A 49 17.71 23.22 13.23
N GLN A 50 19.02 23.22 13.42
CA GLN A 50 19.87 24.42 13.29
C GLN A 50 19.92 24.95 11.84
N PRO A 51 20.20 24.13 10.80
CA PRO A 51 20.18 24.60 9.42
C PRO A 51 18.81 25.16 8.99
N MET A 52 17.72 24.51 9.40
CA MET A 52 16.38 24.98 9.06
C MET A 52 16.02 26.26 9.78
N GLN A 53 16.43 26.44 11.03
CA GLN A 53 16.19 27.67 11.75
C GLN A 53 16.86 28.86 11.03
N GLN A 54 18.13 28.72 10.64
CA GLN A 54 18.87 29.75 9.87
C GLN A 54 18.22 30.04 8.51
N LEU A 55 17.79 28.99 7.79
CA LEU A 55 17.11 29.14 6.52
C LEU A 55 15.80 29.92 6.66
N LEU A 56 15.01 29.59 7.68
CA LEU A 56 13.70 30.20 7.92
C LEU A 56 13.82 31.65 8.39
N GLU A 57 14.84 31.99 9.17
CA GLU A 57 15.15 33.37 9.52
C GLU A 57 15.47 34.21 8.27
N ARG A 58 16.30 33.68 7.37
CA ARG A 58 16.65 34.37 6.10
C ARG A 58 15.46 34.49 5.15
N TRP A 59 14.60 33.48 5.11
CA TRP A 59 13.36 33.53 4.34
C TRP A 59 12.38 34.57 4.90
N GLN A 60 12.20 34.63 6.22
CA GLN A 60 11.38 35.66 6.88
C GLN A 60 11.92 37.07 6.64
N ALA A 61 13.24 37.22 6.55
CA ALA A 61 13.90 38.49 6.22
C ALA A 61 13.83 38.85 4.72
N GLY A 62 13.20 38.01 3.88
CA GLY A 62 13.09 38.22 2.42
C GLY A 62 14.42 38.05 1.67
N GLN A 63 15.44 37.48 2.31
CA GLN A 63 16.78 37.32 1.74
C GLN A 63 16.92 36.06 0.88
N VAL A 64 15.95 35.16 0.96
CA VAL A 64 15.97 33.84 0.34
C VAL A 64 14.56 33.53 -0.17
N ASP A 65 14.47 33.09 -1.41
CA ASP A 65 13.24 32.52 -1.97
C ASP A 65 13.30 30.99 -1.89
N LEU A 66 12.40 30.38 -1.11
CA LEU A 66 12.28 28.93 -0.97
C LEU A 66 11.93 28.24 -2.30
N SER A 67 11.32 28.96 -3.25
CA SER A 67 10.96 28.40 -4.55
C SER A 67 12.18 28.09 -5.43
N GLN A 68 13.29 28.80 -5.22
CA GLN A 68 14.52 28.73 -6.01
C GLN A 68 15.61 27.87 -5.36
N LEU A 69 15.35 27.33 -4.16
CA LEU A 69 16.32 26.53 -3.42
C LEU A 69 16.28 25.05 -3.81
N THR A 70 17.48 24.50 -3.99
CA THR A 70 17.72 23.08 -4.21
C THR A 70 18.35 22.50 -2.96
N VAL A 71 17.77 21.43 -2.40
CA VAL A 71 18.31 20.74 -1.24
C VAL A 71 19.06 19.50 -1.72
N HIS A 72 20.36 19.43 -1.44
CA HIS A 72 21.18 18.26 -1.67
C HIS A 72 21.42 17.56 -0.34
N VAL A 73 21.00 16.29 -0.23
CA VAL A 73 21.32 15.43 0.91
C VAL A 73 22.64 14.76 0.62
N TYR A 74 23.69 15.17 1.33
CA TYR A 74 24.97 14.47 1.30
C TYR A 74 24.96 13.40 2.39
N ASP A 75 25.15 12.14 2.00
CA ASP A 75 25.59 11.12 2.96
C ASP A 75 27.05 11.44 3.30
N GLU A 76 27.29 11.93 4.52
CA GLU A 76 28.65 12.05 5.06
C GLU A 76 29.24 10.63 5.21
N ASN A 77 29.80 10.10 4.14
CA ASN A 77 30.75 9.01 4.22
C ASN A 77 32.12 9.62 4.54
N PRO A 78 32.71 9.40 5.74
CA PRO A 78 33.94 10.07 6.16
C PRO A 78 35.20 9.74 5.32
N ALA A 79 35.06 8.94 4.27
CA ALA A 79 36.15 8.44 3.45
C ALA A 79 36.36 9.20 2.12
N ALA A 80 35.46 10.10 1.71
CA ALA A 80 35.54 10.75 0.39
C ALA A 80 36.02 12.21 0.42
N SER A 81 36.03 12.88 1.58
CA SER A 81 36.39 14.29 1.72
C SER A 81 37.89 14.60 1.64
N ALA A 82 38.74 13.59 1.44
CA ALA A 82 40.19 13.74 1.33
C ALA A 82 40.71 13.81 -0.13
N GLN A 83 39.85 13.67 -1.15
CA GLN A 83 40.29 13.61 -2.55
C GLN A 83 39.79 14.74 -3.46
N GLU A 84 38.83 15.57 -3.03
CA GLU A 84 38.32 16.68 -3.86
C GLU A 84 38.98 18.05 -3.59
N THR A 85 39.83 18.17 -2.58
CA THR A 85 40.54 19.44 -2.27
C THR A 85 41.88 19.62 -3.01
N ALA A 86 42.28 18.68 -3.88
CA ALA A 86 43.59 18.72 -4.56
C ALA A 86 43.55 19.06 -6.06
N THR A 87 42.38 19.20 -6.69
CA THR A 87 42.25 19.36 -8.16
C THR A 87 41.70 20.71 -8.63
N SER A 88 41.59 21.72 -7.75
CA SER A 88 41.12 23.08 -8.10
C SER A 88 42.21 24.16 -8.02
N ALA A 89 43.49 23.78 -7.93
CA ALA A 89 44.60 24.72 -7.80
C ALA A 89 45.69 24.53 -8.87
N ALA A 90 45.30 24.49 -10.14
CA ALA A 90 46.22 24.70 -11.26
C ALA A 90 45.43 24.95 -12.54
N GLU A 91 45.14 26.22 -12.84
CA GLU A 91 45.19 26.78 -14.20
C GLU A 91 44.97 28.29 -14.12
N SER A 92 46.09 29.01 -14.14
CA SER A 92 46.19 30.44 -14.40
C SER A 92 46.22 30.68 -15.91
N GLY A 93 45.50 31.69 -16.39
CA GLY A 93 45.56 32.11 -17.79
C GLY A 93 44.85 33.43 -18.05
N VAL A 94 45.65 34.49 -18.16
CA VAL A 94 45.32 35.92 -18.33
C VAL A 94 44.72 36.21 -19.71
N GLY A 95 43.79 37.18 -19.79
CA GLY A 95 43.37 37.83 -21.04
C GLY A 95 42.42 39.02 -20.83
N GLU A 96 42.96 40.24 -20.81
CA GLU A 96 42.23 41.52 -20.85
C GLU A 96 41.75 41.86 -22.28
N HIS A 97 40.50 42.29 -22.44
CA HIS A 97 40.15 43.46 -23.27
C HIS A 97 38.71 43.96 -23.02
N GLN A 98 38.58 45.29 -22.97
CA GLN A 98 37.39 46.08 -22.66
C GLN A 98 36.80 46.68 -23.98
N PRO A 99 35.80 47.59 -23.94
CA PRO A 99 34.37 47.36 -24.13
C PRO A 99 33.82 47.91 -25.47
N GLN A 100 32.59 47.56 -25.84
CA GLN A 100 31.75 48.41 -26.71
C GLN A 100 30.27 48.05 -26.56
N GLY A 101 29.43 49.05 -26.30
CA GLY A 101 28.00 48.91 -26.11
C GLY A 101 27.20 49.03 -27.41
N ARG A 102 25.91 48.66 -27.33
CA ARG A 102 24.81 49.35 -27.99
C ARG A 102 23.47 48.87 -27.44
N ASP A 103 22.63 49.86 -27.18
CA ASP A 103 21.21 49.78 -26.89
C ASP A 103 20.44 49.03 -27.98
N THR A 104 19.42 48.26 -27.59
CA THR A 104 18.05 48.40 -28.11
C THR A 104 17.08 47.78 -27.12
N ALA A 105 16.15 48.62 -26.65
CA ALA A 105 14.90 48.24 -26.03
C ALA A 105 13.94 47.62 -27.06
N ASP A 106 12.82 47.11 -26.54
CA ASP A 106 11.65 46.53 -27.19
C ASP A 106 11.71 45.01 -27.43
N ASP A 107 11.12 44.27 -26.48
CA ASP A 107 9.98 43.39 -26.79
C ASP A 107 9.31 42.94 -25.47
N VAL A 108 8.28 43.70 -25.09
CA VAL A 108 7.26 43.30 -24.11
C VAL A 108 6.17 42.57 -24.89
N ALA A 109 6.14 41.24 -24.83
CA ALA A 109 4.91 40.45 -25.04
C ALA A 109 5.10 38.99 -24.62
N ASP A 110 4.04 38.44 -24.03
CA ASP A 110 3.75 37.02 -23.81
C ASP A 110 4.41 36.28 -22.64
N SER A 111 4.09 36.76 -21.43
CA SER A 111 3.92 35.89 -20.26
C SER A 111 2.45 35.46 -20.11
N ALA A 112 2.07 34.32 -20.71
CA ALA A 112 0.91 33.55 -20.25
C ALA A 112 0.96 32.11 -20.80
N ASP A 113 0.78 31.14 -19.90
CA ASP A 113 0.54 29.73 -20.18
C ASP A 113 1.74 28.79 -20.35
N ALA A 114 2.69 28.84 -19.42
CA ALA A 114 3.47 27.65 -19.07
C ALA A 114 2.57 26.72 -18.25
N GLY A 115 1.98 25.74 -18.93
CA GLY A 115 0.96 24.84 -18.41
C GLY A 115 1.24 24.28 -17.02
N ARG A 116 0.28 24.50 -16.11
CA ARG A 116 0.13 23.68 -14.90
C ARG A 116 -0.05 22.22 -15.36
N GLY A 117 1.02 21.43 -15.28
CA GLY A 117 0.90 19.98 -15.37
C GLY A 117 -0.16 19.48 -14.37
N PRO A 118 -0.94 18.45 -14.70
CA PRO A 118 -2.03 18.00 -13.85
C PRO A 118 -1.50 17.71 -12.44
N ALA A 119 -2.04 18.40 -11.44
CA ALA A 119 -1.74 18.15 -10.04
C ALA A 119 -1.95 16.65 -9.77
N ALA A 120 -0.87 15.93 -9.46
CA ALA A 120 -0.94 14.51 -9.19
C ALA A 120 -1.97 14.27 -8.08
N ALA A 121 -3.05 13.56 -8.41
CA ALA A 121 -4.11 13.28 -7.46
C ALA A 121 -3.52 12.50 -6.28
N PHE A 122 -3.53 13.10 -5.10
CA PHE A 122 -3.11 12.44 -3.86
C PHE A 122 -4.06 11.27 -3.60
N THR A 123 -3.56 10.05 -3.77
CA THR A 123 -4.25 8.84 -3.34
C THR A 123 -3.69 8.40 -1.99
N VAL A 124 -4.58 8.19 -1.02
CA VAL A 124 -4.25 7.65 0.30
C VAL A 124 -3.77 6.20 0.21
N ILE A 125 -4.09 5.51 -0.90
CA ILE A 125 -3.65 4.15 -1.18
C ILE A 125 -2.51 4.21 -2.21
N PRO A 126 -1.31 3.68 -1.90
CA PRO A 126 -0.19 3.66 -2.83
C PRO A 126 -0.56 2.95 -4.13
N GLN A 127 -0.09 3.49 -5.24
CA GLN A 127 -0.25 2.84 -6.53
C GLN A 127 0.94 1.92 -6.80
N TRP A 128 0.62 0.69 -7.19
CA TRP A 128 1.59 -0.30 -7.62
C TRP A 128 1.51 -0.45 -9.13
N PRO A 129 2.63 -0.63 -9.84
CA PRO A 129 2.60 -1.09 -11.22
C PRO A 129 1.81 -2.40 -11.33
N LEU A 130 0.94 -2.53 -12.33
CA LEU A 130 0.09 -3.72 -12.52
C LEU A 130 0.92 -5.01 -12.63
N ARG A 131 2.12 -4.92 -13.21
CA ARG A 131 3.07 -6.04 -13.38
C ARG A 131 3.63 -6.57 -12.07
N GLN A 132 3.61 -5.79 -10.99
CA GLN A 132 4.09 -6.21 -9.67
C GLN A 132 3.02 -6.95 -8.87
N THR A 133 1.76 -6.92 -9.31
CA THR A 133 0.64 -7.54 -8.59
C THR A 133 -0.19 -8.46 -9.48
N PRO A 134 0.41 -9.39 -10.23
CA PRO A 134 -0.30 -10.22 -11.21
C PRO A 134 -1.35 -11.12 -10.56
N VAL A 135 -1.07 -11.69 -9.38
CA VAL A 135 -2.01 -12.61 -8.70
C VAL A 135 -3.25 -11.85 -8.24
N CYS A 136 -3.11 -10.64 -7.70
CA CYS A 136 -4.24 -9.79 -7.35
C CYS A 136 -5.14 -9.51 -8.56
N LEU A 137 -4.55 -9.24 -9.73
CA LEU A 137 -5.33 -8.98 -10.96
C LEU A 137 -6.09 -10.22 -11.42
N VAL A 138 -5.46 -11.40 -11.33
CA VAL A 138 -6.13 -12.67 -11.60
C VAL A 138 -7.29 -12.88 -10.62
N LEU A 139 -7.10 -12.64 -9.33
CA LEU A 139 -8.14 -12.80 -8.32
C LEU A 139 -9.33 -11.86 -8.55
N ILE A 140 -9.06 -10.60 -8.87
CA ILE A 140 -10.09 -9.62 -9.22
C ILE A 140 -10.86 -10.07 -10.46
N ALA A 141 -10.16 -10.53 -11.51
CA ALA A 141 -10.80 -11.07 -12.70
C ALA A 141 -11.68 -12.29 -12.35
N LEU A 142 -11.19 -13.19 -11.50
CA LEU A 142 -11.94 -14.36 -11.05
C LEU A 142 -13.21 -14.01 -10.27
N CYS A 143 -13.25 -12.90 -9.53
CA CYS A 143 -14.47 -12.43 -8.88
C CYS A 143 -15.59 -12.16 -9.91
N PHE A 144 -15.27 -11.48 -11.00
CA PHE A 144 -16.25 -11.16 -12.05
C PHE A 144 -16.55 -12.35 -12.95
N ILE A 145 -15.56 -13.18 -13.26
CA ILE A 145 -15.76 -14.43 -13.99
C ILE A 145 -16.70 -15.35 -13.22
N GLY A 146 -16.49 -15.55 -11.91
CA GLY A 146 -17.36 -16.42 -11.12
C GLY A 146 -18.77 -15.85 -10.93
N TRP A 147 -18.92 -14.53 -10.86
CA TRP A 147 -20.25 -13.88 -10.95
C TRP A 147 -20.93 -14.18 -12.30
N LEU A 148 -20.21 -14.11 -13.42
CA LEU A 148 -20.73 -14.43 -14.75
C LEU A 148 -21.09 -15.92 -14.88
N LEU A 149 -20.22 -16.83 -14.41
CA LEU A 149 -20.45 -18.28 -14.44
C LEU A 149 -21.71 -18.67 -13.66
N LEU A 150 -21.94 -18.04 -12.51
CA LEU A 150 -23.18 -18.21 -11.75
C LEU A 150 -24.42 -17.84 -12.58
N ARG A 151 -24.37 -16.70 -13.30
CA ARG A 151 -25.47 -16.22 -14.15
C ARG A 151 -25.75 -17.16 -15.32
N GLN A 152 -24.75 -17.87 -15.80
CA GLN A 152 -24.85 -18.85 -16.88
C GLN A 152 -25.17 -20.28 -16.39
N GLY A 153 -25.44 -20.48 -15.09
CA GLY A 153 -25.89 -21.77 -14.54
C GLY A 153 -24.77 -22.76 -14.19
N TRP A 154 -23.51 -22.35 -14.17
CA TRP A 154 -22.36 -23.25 -13.92
C TRP A 154 -22.05 -23.50 -12.44
N ILE A 155 -22.93 -23.07 -11.54
CA ILE A 155 -22.67 -23.11 -10.09
C ILE A 155 -22.44 -24.53 -9.57
N GLU A 156 -23.20 -25.50 -10.05
CA GLU A 156 -23.18 -26.88 -9.58
C GLU A 156 -21.83 -27.57 -9.78
N ALA A 157 -21.04 -27.17 -10.77
CA ALA A 157 -19.72 -27.72 -11.02
C ALA A 157 -18.65 -27.16 -10.06
N LEU A 158 -18.93 -26.02 -9.41
CA LEU A 158 -17.94 -25.17 -8.74
C LEU A 158 -18.13 -25.04 -7.23
N VAL A 159 -19.31 -25.35 -6.70
CA VAL A 159 -19.59 -25.21 -5.25
C VAL A 159 -19.44 -26.53 -4.51
N ILE A 160 -19.32 -26.46 -3.18
CA ILE A 160 -19.57 -27.62 -2.33
C ILE A 160 -21.09 -27.75 -2.20
N PHE A 161 -21.63 -28.92 -2.54
CA PHE A 161 -23.07 -29.13 -2.49
C PHE A 161 -23.59 -29.11 -1.05
N PRO A 162 -24.72 -28.42 -0.79
CA PRO A 162 -25.37 -28.46 0.50
C PRO A 162 -25.90 -29.88 0.79
N GLN A 163 -25.69 -30.37 2.01
CA GLN A 163 -25.96 -31.73 2.46
C GLN A 163 -27.46 -32.11 2.57
N ARG A 164 -28.26 -32.17 1.49
CA ARG A 164 -29.72 -32.38 1.63
C ARG A 164 -30.13 -33.58 2.52
N ASP A 165 -30.88 -33.33 3.59
CA ASP A 165 -31.43 -34.39 4.44
C ASP A 165 -32.70 -34.97 3.79
N GLY A 166 -32.68 -36.27 3.46
CA GLY A 166 -33.88 -37.02 3.04
C GLY A 166 -33.77 -37.72 1.68
N GLY A 167 -33.62 -39.05 1.73
CA GLY A 167 -33.66 -39.97 0.60
C GLY A 167 -32.76 -41.17 0.89
N PHE A 168 -33.31 -42.38 0.88
CA PHE A 168 -32.60 -43.65 1.12
C PHE A 168 -31.61 -43.98 -0.01
N ASP A 169 -30.59 -43.15 -0.17
CA ASP A 169 -29.42 -43.50 -0.92
C ASP A 169 -28.22 -42.91 -0.17
N MET A 170 -27.19 -43.71 0.06
CA MET A 170 -25.92 -43.25 0.63
C MET A 170 -25.14 -42.31 -0.34
N SER A 171 -25.84 -41.67 -1.28
CA SER A 171 -25.33 -40.92 -2.43
C SER A 171 -25.79 -39.45 -2.49
N GLY A 172 -26.41 -38.93 -1.43
CA GLY A 172 -26.76 -37.50 -1.32
C GLY A 172 -25.51 -36.61 -1.23
N SER A 173 -24.90 -36.28 -2.38
CA SER A 173 -23.97 -35.17 -2.67
C SER A 173 -23.06 -34.63 -1.54
N SER A 174 -22.52 -35.50 -0.67
CA SER A 174 -21.64 -35.06 0.42
C SER A 174 -20.29 -34.61 -0.13
N LEU A 175 -19.59 -33.71 0.56
CA LEU A 175 -18.23 -33.31 0.18
C LEU A 175 -17.32 -34.54 0.04
N ALA A 176 -17.42 -35.51 0.96
CA ALA A 176 -16.66 -36.75 0.91
C ALA A 176 -16.92 -37.56 -0.38
N TRP A 177 -18.18 -37.63 -0.84
CA TRP A 177 -18.52 -38.29 -2.10
C TRP A 177 -17.84 -37.58 -3.28
N HIS A 178 -17.93 -36.26 -3.38
CA HIS A 178 -17.28 -35.49 -4.45
C HIS A 178 -15.75 -35.65 -4.45
N LEU A 179 -15.12 -35.63 -3.28
CA LEU A 179 -13.68 -35.85 -3.16
C LEU A 179 -13.28 -37.27 -3.59
N SER A 180 -14.08 -38.29 -3.27
CA SER A 180 -13.84 -39.68 -3.72
C SER A 180 -13.93 -39.84 -5.24
N ARG A 181 -14.63 -38.93 -5.91
CA ARG A 181 -14.76 -38.84 -7.37
C ARG A 181 -13.66 -38.01 -8.04
N GLY A 182 -12.70 -37.51 -7.26
CA GLY A 182 -11.60 -36.69 -7.77
C GLY A 182 -11.94 -35.20 -7.90
N GLU A 183 -13.08 -34.74 -7.37
CA GLU A 183 -13.56 -33.36 -7.51
C GLU A 183 -12.92 -32.41 -6.48
N PHE A 184 -11.60 -32.50 -6.32
CA PHE A 184 -10.83 -31.73 -5.32
C PHE A 184 -10.92 -30.23 -5.53
N TRP A 185 -11.12 -29.77 -6.77
CA TRP A 185 -11.24 -28.34 -7.10
C TRP A 185 -12.35 -27.65 -6.30
N ARG A 186 -13.38 -28.39 -5.86
CA ARG A 186 -14.48 -27.88 -5.02
C ARG A 186 -14.04 -27.36 -3.67
N LEU A 187 -12.81 -27.65 -3.23
CA LEU A 187 -12.25 -27.01 -2.04
C LEU A 187 -11.87 -25.54 -2.32
N TRP A 188 -11.52 -25.19 -3.56
CA TRP A 188 -11.08 -23.84 -3.95
C TRP A 188 -12.16 -23.05 -4.70
N THR A 189 -12.87 -23.68 -5.63
CA THR A 189 -13.79 -23.01 -6.55
C THR A 189 -15.00 -22.30 -5.90
N PRO A 190 -15.48 -22.63 -4.69
CA PRO A 190 -16.49 -21.79 -4.04
C PRO A 190 -16.01 -20.35 -3.83
N ALA A 191 -14.69 -20.12 -3.68
CA ALA A 191 -14.12 -18.78 -3.49
C ALA A 191 -14.27 -17.86 -4.71
N ILE A 192 -14.49 -18.40 -5.91
CA ILE A 192 -14.68 -17.59 -7.11
C ILE A 192 -16.15 -17.18 -7.34
N ILE A 193 -17.12 -17.91 -6.76
CA ILE A 193 -18.55 -17.69 -6.99
C ILE A 193 -19.06 -16.47 -6.22
N HIS A 194 -19.72 -15.54 -6.90
CA HIS A 194 -20.29 -14.34 -6.28
C HIS A 194 -21.78 -14.20 -6.61
N PHE A 195 -22.63 -14.18 -5.58
CA PHE A 195 -24.09 -14.15 -5.73
C PHE A 195 -24.66 -12.80 -6.21
N SER A 196 -23.86 -11.74 -6.18
CA SER A 196 -24.26 -10.42 -6.66
C SER A 196 -23.07 -9.62 -7.16
N LEU A 197 -23.31 -8.65 -8.04
CA LEU A 197 -22.27 -7.76 -8.53
C LEU A 197 -21.65 -6.91 -7.40
N PRO A 198 -22.43 -6.33 -6.45
CA PRO A 198 -21.86 -5.65 -5.29
C PRO A 198 -20.93 -6.55 -4.46
N HIS A 199 -21.27 -7.83 -4.28
CA HIS A 199 -20.40 -8.78 -3.56
C HIS A 199 -19.05 -8.97 -4.28
N ALA A 200 -19.06 -9.14 -5.60
CA ALA A 200 -17.82 -9.22 -6.39
C ALA A 200 -17.00 -7.92 -6.32
N LEU A 201 -17.65 -6.76 -6.34
CA LEU A 201 -17.00 -5.46 -6.24
C LEU A 201 -16.32 -5.26 -4.87
N PHE A 202 -17.01 -5.54 -3.77
CA PHE A 202 -16.44 -5.39 -2.43
C PHE A 202 -15.25 -6.32 -2.18
N ASN A 203 -15.33 -7.58 -2.63
CA ASN A 203 -14.18 -8.48 -2.53
C ASN A 203 -13.01 -8.01 -3.40
N SER A 204 -13.29 -7.57 -4.62
CA SER A 204 -12.28 -6.99 -5.52
C SER A 204 -11.62 -5.74 -4.91
N LEU A 205 -12.39 -4.90 -4.22
CA LEU A 205 -11.87 -3.74 -3.51
C LEU A 205 -10.93 -4.15 -2.37
N GLY A 206 -11.31 -5.16 -1.57
CA GLY A 206 -10.45 -5.70 -0.51
C GLY A 206 -9.11 -6.22 -1.05
N ILE A 207 -9.14 -6.95 -2.16
CA ILE A 207 -7.94 -7.44 -2.87
C ILE A 207 -7.13 -6.27 -3.42
N TRP A 208 -7.79 -5.28 -3.99
CA TRP A 208 -7.12 -4.11 -4.57
C TRP A 208 -6.38 -3.29 -3.50
N ILE A 209 -7.01 -3.04 -2.36
CA ILE A 209 -6.45 -2.22 -1.29
C ILE A 209 -5.37 -2.99 -0.51
N VAL A 210 -5.72 -4.17 -0.01
CA VAL A 210 -4.85 -4.93 0.91
C VAL A 210 -3.93 -5.86 0.11
N GLY A 211 -4.51 -6.61 -0.81
CA GLY A 211 -3.80 -7.64 -1.55
C GLY A 211 -2.65 -7.10 -2.38
N ARG A 212 -2.85 -6.02 -3.13
CA ARG A 212 -1.81 -5.45 -3.99
C ARG A 212 -0.58 -5.00 -3.22
N SER A 213 -0.78 -4.37 -2.06
CA SER A 213 0.34 -3.97 -1.20
C SER A 213 1.08 -5.18 -0.62
N LEU A 214 0.34 -6.22 -0.21
CA LEU A 214 0.96 -7.46 0.24
C LEU A 214 1.76 -8.14 -0.87
N GLU A 215 1.18 -8.30 -2.07
CA GLU A 215 1.83 -8.96 -3.20
C GLU A 215 3.08 -8.21 -3.65
N ALA A 216 3.00 -6.88 -3.79
CA ALA A 216 4.13 -6.09 -4.27
C ALA A 216 5.32 -6.13 -3.31
N ARG A 217 5.08 -6.22 -1.99
CA ARG A 217 6.16 -6.25 -0.99
C ARG A 217 6.65 -7.65 -0.62
N ALA A 218 5.75 -8.61 -0.44
CA ALA A 218 6.15 -9.98 -0.10
C ALA A 218 6.58 -10.79 -1.32
N GLY A 219 6.14 -10.38 -2.52
CA GLY A 219 6.32 -11.10 -3.77
C GLY A 219 5.17 -12.08 -4.07
N SER A 220 4.90 -12.28 -5.37
CA SER A 220 3.78 -13.10 -5.85
C SER A 220 3.80 -14.55 -5.40
N GLY A 221 4.97 -15.15 -5.17
CA GLY A 221 5.07 -16.55 -4.73
C GLY A 221 4.47 -16.77 -3.33
N TRP A 222 4.82 -15.92 -2.37
CA TRP A 222 4.25 -15.99 -1.02
C TRP A 222 2.77 -15.61 -1.03
N PHE A 223 2.40 -14.57 -1.79
CA PHE A 223 1.02 -14.14 -1.91
C PHE A 223 0.13 -15.24 -2.51
N ALA A 224 0.60 -15.94 -3.54
CA ALA A 224 -0.09 -17.08 -4.12
C ALA A 224 -0.27 -18.23 -3.11
N LEU A 225 0.75 -18.51 -2.28
CA LEU A 225 0.64 -19.51 -1.21
C LEU A 225 -0.43 -19.14 -0.18
N LEU A 226 -0.45 -17.88 0.27
CA LEU A 226 -1.48 -17.36 1.17
C LEU A 226 -2.89 -17.58 0.62
N VAL A 227 -3.09 -17.27 -0.66
CA VAL A 227 -4.37 -17.44 -1.36
C VAL A 227 -4.73 -18.92 -1.53
N LEU A 228 -3.78 -19.75 -1.98
CA LEU A 228 -3.98 -21.19 -2.22
C LEU A 228 -4.36 -21.95 -0.96
N LEU A 229 -3.84 -21.53 0.20
CA LEU A 229 -4.13 -22.17 1.49
C LEU A 229 -5.37 -21.59 2.17
N SER A 230 -5.62 -20.29 2.05
CA SER A 230 -6.78 -19.65 2.71
C SER A 230 -8.11 -20.07 2.09
N ALA A 231 -8.21 -20.14 0.77
CA ALA A 231 -9.45 -20.53 0.09
C ALA A 231 -10.04 -21.88 0.58
N PRO A 232 -9.29 -23.01 0.58
CA PRO A 232 -9.83 -24.30 1.01
C PRO A 232 -10.14 -24.34 2.51
N VAL A 233 -9.33 -23.69 3.36
CA VAL A 233 -9.60 -23.65 4.81
C VAL A 233 -10.85 -22.83 5.10
N SER A 234 -11.02 -21.67 4.47
CA SER A 234 -12.25 -20.87 4.58
C SER A 234 -13.48 -21.65 4.13
N ASN A 235 -13.42 -22.28 2.96
CA ASN A 235 -14.55 -23.02 2.41
C ASN A 235 -14.91 -24.23 3.27
N LEU A 236 -13.90 -24.97 3.75
CA LEU A 236 -14.13 -26.11 4.64
C LEU A 236 -14.69 -25.66 5.99
N ALA A 237 -14.18 -24.57 6.57
CA ALA A 237 -14.71 -24.01 7.81
C ALA A 237 -16.21 -23.67 7.69
N GLN A 238 -16.62 -23.03 6.58
CA GLN A 238 -18.02 -22.73 6.33
C GLN A 238 -18.87 -23.98 6.10
N TYR A 239 -18.37 -24.94 5.33
CA TYR A 239 -19.05 -26.21 5.11
C TYR A 239 -19.29 -26.97 6.42
N LEU A 240 -18.28 -27.06 7.29
CA LEU A 240 -18.41 -27.75 8.57
C LEU A 240 -19.35 -27.02 9.54
N TRP A 241 -19.43 -25.68 9.46
CA TRP A 241 -20.30 -24.87 10.30
C TRP A 241 -21.77 -24.92 9.86
N SER A 242 -22.03 -24.89 8.56
CA SER A 242 -23.38 -24.88 8.00
C SER A 242 -23.43 -25.71 6.71
N PRO A 243 -23.39 -27.04 6.83
CA PRO A 243 -23.26 -27.95 5.69
C PRO A 243 -24.46 -27.92 4.74
N GLN A 244 -25.60 -27.39 5.21
CA GLN A 244 -26.85 -27.25 4.46
C GLN A 244 -26.95 -25.94 3.67
N THR A 245 -26.03 -25.02 3.87
CA THR A 245 -26.08 -23.68 3.29
C THR A 245 -25.23 -23.64 2.03
N LEU A 246 -25.78 -23.09 0.95
CA LEU A 246 -25.00 -22.74 -0.22
C LEU A 246 -24.19 -21.47 0.07
N PHE A 247 -22.88 -21.51 -0.13
CA PHE A 247 -21.98 -20.39 0.10
C PHE A 247 -20.97 -20.23 -1.04
N GLY A 248 -20.30 -19.09 -1.07
CA GLY A 248 -19.32 -18.75 -2.07
C GLY A 248 -18.85 -17.30 -1.93
N GLY A 249 -17.69 -17.03 -2.52
CA GLY A 249 -17.11 -15.70 -2.61
C GLY A 249 -15.70 -15.63 -2.07
N MET A 250 -14.96 -14.63 -2.54
CA MET A 250 -13.54 -14.49 -2.21
C MET A 250 -13.31 -13.87 -0.82
N SER A 251 -14.37 -13.54 -0.10
CA SER A 251 -14.31 -12.86 1.19
C SER A 251 -13.48 -13.60 2.25
N GLY A 252 -13.50 -14.94 2.27
CA GLY A 252 -12.60 -15.72 3.13
C GLY A 252 -11.12 -15.46 2.83
N VAL A 253 -10.74 -15.42 1.55
CA VAL A 253 -9.38 -15.05 1.12
C VAL A 253 -9.08 -13.60 1.50
N VAL A 254 -10.01 -12.66 1.28
CA VAL A 254 -9.86 -11.26 1.68
C VAL A 254 -9.58 -11.15 3.19
N TYR A 255 -10.29 -11.89 4.02
CA TYR A 255 -10.01 -11.92 5.46
C TYR A 255 -8.66 -12.55 5.81
N ALA A 256 -8.16 -13.50 5.01
CA ALA A 256 -6.78 -13.96 5.14
C ALA A 256 -5.77 -12.85 4.82
N LEU A 257 -6.04 -12.02 3.80
CA LEU A 257 -5.22 -10.84 3.50
C LEU A 257 -5.25 -9.84 4.66
N VAL A 258 -6.42 -9.56 5.23
CA VAL A 258 -6.59 -8.68 6.38
C VAL A 258 -5.83 -9.22 7.60
N GLY A 259 -5.94 -10.52 7.90
CA GLY A 259 -5.23 -11.16 9.00
C GLY A 259 -3.70 -11.09 8.82
N ALA A 260 -3.21 -11.40 7.62
CA ALA A 260 -1.78 -11.29 7.32
C ALA A 260 -1.29 -9.85 7.44
N ALA A 261 -2.04 -8.88 6.90
CA ALA A 261 -1.71 -7.47 6.98
C ALA A 261 -1.71 -6.96 8.44
N LEU A 262 -2.64 -7.41 9.28
CA LEU A 262 -2.67 -7.07 10.70
C LEU A 262 -1.39 -7.52 11.41
N VAL A 263 -0.96 -8.76 11.18
CA VAL A 263 0.30 -9.28 11.77
C VAL A 263 1.51 -8.53 11.24
N ILE A 264 1.58 -8.30 9.92
CA ILE A 264 2.71 -7.60 9.30
C ILE A 264 2.79 -6.15 9.79
N GLN A 265 1.69 -5.40 9.90
CA GLN A 265 1.71 -4.04 10.48
C GLN A 265 2.16 -4.04 11.93
N ARG A 266 1.75 -5.04 12.71
CA ARG A 266 2.17 -5.14 14.10
C ARG A 266 3.64 -5.47 14.25
N TRP A 267 4.17 -6.28 13.33
CA TRP A 267 5.58 -6.67 13.26
C TRP A 267 6.48 -5.58 12.67
N GLN A 268 5.94 -4.78 11.74
CA GLN A 268 6.63 -3.69 11.03
C GLN A 268 5.76 -2.42 11.07
N PRO A 269 5.71 -1.69 12.19
CA PRO A 269 4.84 -0.52 12.37
C PRO A 269 5.11 0.66 11.41
N GLN A 270 6.22 0.61 10.68
CA GLN A 270 6.59 1.60 9.67
C GLN A 270 5.91 1.35 8.32
N TRP A 271 5.39 0.15 8.06
CA TRP A 271 4.64 -0.15 6.85
C TRP A 271 3.28 0.54 6.91
N ARG A 272 3.05 1.49 5.99
CA ARG A 272 1.84 2.35 5.97
C ARG A 272 1.05 2.30 4.67
N ASP A 273 1.35 1.36 3.79
CA ASP A 273 0.67 1.31 2.49
C ASP A 273 -0.81 0.97 2.59
N VAL A 274 -1.18 0.25 3.65
CA VAL A 274 -2.58 0.02 4.01
C VAL A 274 -2.85 0.83 5.26
N PRO A 275 -3.77 1.80 5.24
CA PRO A 275 -4.15 2.51 6.45
C PRO A 275 -4.64 1.54 7.53
N ALA A 276 -4.09 1.65 8.74
CA ALA A 276 -4.47 0.79 9.87
C ALA A 276 -5.98 0.86 10.18
N SER A 277 -6.61 2.02 9.93
CA SER A 277 -8.05 2.21 10.06
C SER A 277 -8.86 1.28 9.15
N LEU A 278 -8.40 0.97 7.94
CA LEU A 278 -9.09 0.05 7.03
C LEU A 278 -8.99 -1.40 7.50
N ILE A 279 -7.84 -1.79 8.07
CA ILE A 279 -7.69 -3.12 8.68
C ILE A 279 -8.63 -3.26 9.88
N TRP A 280 -8.63 -2.26 10.78
CA TRP A 280 -9.53 -2.28 11.94
C TRP A 280 -10.99 -2.20 11.55
N LEU A 281 -11.34 -1.44 10.52
CA LEU A 281 -12.69 -1.43 9.97
C LEU A 281 -13.10 -2.83 9.50
N ALA A 282 -12.24 -3.55 8.77
CA ALA A 282 -12.52 -4.92 8.34
C ALA A 282 -12.66 -5.89 9.52
N VAL A 283 -11.82 -5.77 10.56
CA VAL A 283 -11.93 -6.59 11.77
C VAL A 283 -13.22 -6.30 12.55
N VAL A 284 -13.58 -5.02 12.72
CA VAL A 284 -14.85 -4.64 13.37
C VAL A 284 -16.04 -5.12 12.54
N TRP A 285 -15.96 -4.98 11.21
CA TRP A 285 -16.98 -5.47 10.29
C TRP A 285 -17.18 -6.99 10.44
N LEU A 286 -16.10 -7.77 10.55
CA LEU A 286 -16.17 -9.21 10.83
C LEU A 286 -16.95 -9.49 12.11
N LEU A 287 -16.61 -8.82 13.21
CA LEU A 287 -17.26 -9.02 14.50
C LEU A 287 -18.75 -8.65 14.44
N VAL A 288 -19.09 -7.55 13.77
CA VAL A 288 -20.49 -7.13 13.57
C VAL A 288 -21.27 -8.17 12.75
N CYS A 289 -20.67 -8.71 11.69
CA CYS A 289 -21.30 -9.76 10.88
C CYS A 289 -21.53 -11.04 11.69
N MET A 290 -20.60 -11.40 12.59
CA MET A 290 -20.74 -12.55 13.47
C MET A 290 -21.90 -12.43 14.48
N LEU A 291 -22.36 -11.21 14.79
CA LEU A 291 -23.54 -11.00 15.65
C LEU A 291 -24.86 -11.34 14.94
N GLY A 292 -24.85 -11.62 13.62
CA GLY A 292 -26.04 -11.95 12.84
C GLY A 292 -26.96 -10.76 12.56
N VAL A 293 -26.65 -9.57 13.06
CA VAL A 293 -27.44 -8.34 12.84
C VAL A 293 -27.54 -7.99 11.34
N VAL A 294 -26.50 -8.31 10.57
CA VAL A 294 -26.45 -7.99 9.14
C VAL A 294 -27.31 -8.95 8.31
N ASP A 295 -27.58 -10.16 8.79
CA ASP A 295 -28.39 -11.16 8.08
C ASP A 295 -29.86 -10.70 7.92
N TYR A 296 -30.33 -9.76 8.75
CA TYR A 296 -31.64 -9.12 8.61
C TYR A 296 -31.72 -8.16 7.41
N PHE A 297 -30.59 -7.67 6.92
CA PHE A 297 -30.52 -6.68 5.85
C PHE A 297 -29.96 -7.24 4.53
N ILE A 298 -29.22 -8.34 4.59
CA ILE A 298 -28.59 -8.97 3.42
C ILE A 298 -29.20 -10.34 3.17
N ALA A 299 -30.00 -10.45 2.11
CA ALA A 299 -30.56 -11.72 1.67
C ALA A 299 -29.44 -12.73 1.32
N GLY A 300 -29.55 -13.95 1.85
CA GLY A 300 -28.55 -15.02 1.69
C GLY A 300 -27.53 -15.11 2.84
N GLY A 301 -27.52 -14.14 3.76
CA GLY A 301 -26.69 -14.15 4.96
C GLY A 301 -25.18 -14.03 4.69
N ILE A 302 -24.40 -14.02 5.76
CA ILE A 302 -22.93 -13.91 5.70
C ILE A 302 -22.25 -15.22 6.08
N ALA A 303 -21.31 -15.66 5.23
CA ALA A 303 -20.47 -16.83 5.49
C ALA A 303 -19.40 -16.55 6.56
N ASN A 304 -19.84 -16.29 7.80
CA ASN A 304 -18.99 -15.87 8.91
C ASN A 304 -17.90 -16.90 9.25
N ALA A 305 -18.18 -18.20 9.15
CA ALA A 305 -17.19 -19.23 9.41
C ALA A 305 -16.08 -19.26 8.33
N ALA A 306 -16.41 -18.97 7.07
CA ALA A 306 -15.40 -18.77 6.03
C ALA A 306 -14.48 -17.58 6.34
N HIS A 307 -15.05 -16.48 6.85
CA HIS A 307 -14.30 -15.27 7.19
C HIS A 307 -13.32 -15.53 8.35
N ILE A 308 -13.79 -16.17 9.42
CA ILE A 308 -12.95 -16.53 10.57
C ILE A 308 -11.84 -17.50 10.16
N GLY A 309 -12.20 -18.55 9.39
CA GLY A 309 -11.23 -19.53 8.90
C GLY A 309 -10.14 -18.88 8.05
N GLY A 310 -10.53 -17.95 7.16
CA GLY A 310 -9.60 -17.19 6.34
C GLY A 310 -8.72 -16.27 7.17
N PHE A 311 -9.32 -15.50 8.07
CA PHE A 311 -8.60 -14.61 8.98
C PHE A 311 -7.56 -15.35 9.81
N ALA A 312 -7.91 -16.52 10.36
CA ALA A 312 -7.00 -17.37 11.12
C ALA A 312 -5.81 -17.84 10.28
N VAL A 313 -6.03 -18.31 9.04
CA VAL A 313 -4.94 -18.65 8.11
C VAL A 313 -4.05 -17.45 7.83
N GLY A 314 -4.65 -16.28 7.62
CA GLY A 314 -3.93 -15.01 7.44
C GLY A 314 -3.00 -14.68 8.60
N LEU A 315 -3.52 -14.75 9.84
CA LEU A 315 -2.72 -14.52 11.04
C LEU A 315 -1.54 -15.49 11.12
N ILE A 316 -1.78 -16.78 10.89
CA ILE A 316 -0.77 -17.83 10.98
C ILE A 316 0.31 -17.64 9.90
N LEU A 317 -0.08 -17.53 8.63
CA LEU A 317 0.86 -17.40 7.52
C LEU A 317 1.60 -16.05 7.55
N GLY A 318 0.93 -14.98 7.98
CA GLY A 318 1.56 -13.68 8.22
C GLY A 318 2.62 -13.75 9.33
N LEU A 319 2.33 -14.45 10.43
CA LEU A 319 3.30 -14.64 11.52
C LEU A 319 4.49 -15.48 11.06
N LEU A 320 4.25 -16.61 10.39
CA LEU A 320 5.30 -17.47 9.85
C LEU A 320 6.19 -16.71 8.86
N PHE A 321 5.59 -15.90 8.00
CA PHE A 321 6.33 -15.04 7.07
C PHE A 321 7.23 -14.04 7.80
N CYS A 322 6.71 -13.37 8.84
CA CYS A 322 7.47 -12.43 9.64
C CYS A 322 8.63 -13.10 10.40
N VAL A 323 8.38 -14.26 11.03
CA VAL A 323 9.39 -15.04 11.76
C VAL A 323 10.48 -15.57 10.83
N ALA A 324 10.13 -15.99 9.61
CA ALA A 324 11.08 -16.41 8.57
C ALA A 324 11.89 -15.23 7.97
N GLY A 325 11.74 -14.02 8.48
CA GLY A 325 12.47 -12.82 8.05
C GLY A 325 11.83 -12.05 6.90
N GLY A 326 10.68 -12.51 6.38
CA GLY A 326 9.95 -11.86 5.29
C GLY A 326 9.48 -10.45 5.64
N GLY A 327 9.19 -10.18 6.92
CA GLY A 327 8.81 -8.84 7.41
C GLY A 327 9.86 -7.76 7.10
N ARG A 328 11.15 -8.12 6.95
CA ARG A 328 12.20 -7.15 6.59
C ARG A 328 11.99 -6.50 5.21
N ARG A 329 11.25 -7.15 4.31
CA ARG A 329 10.89 -6.61 2.98
C ARG A 329 9.91 -5.44 3.04
N TYR A 330 9.28 -5.24 4.20
CA TYR A 330 8.33 -4.16 4.46
C TYR A 330 8.98 -2.93 5.11
N PHE A 331 10.30 -2.99 5.35
CA PHE A 331 11.07 -1.85 5.81
C PHE A 331 11.21 -0.82 4.68
N SER A 332 11.01 0.45 5.02
CA SER A 332 11.15 1.68 4.23
C SER A 332 11.58 1.47 2.77
N GLY A 333 10.60 1.44 1.86
CA GLY A 333 10.84 1.74 0.45
C GLY A 333 11.29 3.20 0.36
N ASN A 334 12.60 3.42 0.31
CA ASN A 334 13.33 4.52 -0.32
C ASN A 334 14.86 4.47 -0.10
N VAL A 335 15.46 3.34 0.31
CA VAL A 335 16.93 3.21 0.40
C VAL A 335 17.51 2.11 -0.52
N ALA A 336 16.73 1.10 -0.89
CA ALA A 336 17.29 -0.08 -1.58
C ALA A 336 17.29 -0.01 -3.12
N GLU A 337 16.56 0.92 -3.75
CA GLU A 337 16.50 1.01 -5.23
C GLU A 337 17.49 2.03 -5.83
N ALA A 338 18.19 2.81 -5.00
CA ALA A 338 19.27 3.71 -5.44
C ALA A 338 20.66 3.02 -5.51
N VAL A 339 20.80 1.83 -4.92
CA VAL A 339 22.02 1.00 -5.05
C VAL A 339 21.73 -0.13 -6.03
N GLY A 340 21.45 0.26 -7.27
CA GLY A 340 21.59 -0.62 -8.41
C GLY A 340 23.04 -1.07 -8.49
N THR A 341 23.31 -2.27 -7.98
CA THR A 341 24.54 -3.00 -8.28
C THR A 341 24.55 -3.25 -9.78
N GLY A 342 25.32 -2.44 -10.50
CA GLY A 342 25.52 -2.59 -11.94
C GLY A 342 26.10 -3.97 -12.27
N PRO A 343 25.88 -4.48 -13.49
CA PRO A 343 26.37 -5.79 -13.90
C PRO A 343 27.89 -5.79 -13.87
N THR A 344 28.46 -6.71 -13.10
CA THR A 344 29.88 -7.03 -13.13
C THR A 344 30.22 -7.69 -14.46
N HIS A 345 30.54 -6.89 -15.46
CA HIS A 345 31.28 -7.37 -16.62
C HIS A 345 32.73 -7.62 -16.21
N LYS A 346 33.03 -8.88 -15.89
CA LYS A 346 34.40 -9.41 -16.03
C LYS A 346 34.64 -9.69 -17.51
N ILE A 347 35.48 -8.88 -18.17
CA ILE A 347 36.25 -9.29 -19.35
C ILE A 347 37.60 -8.56 -19.29
N PHE A 348 38.66 -9.30 -19.64
CA PHE A 348 40.10 -9.04 -19.55
C PHE A 348 40.61 -7.67 -20.01
#